data_AF-A0A7W6FQP3-F1
#
_entry.id   AF-A0A7W6FQP3-F1
#
_cell.length_a   1.000
_cell.length_b   1.000
_cell.length_c   1.000
_cell.angle_alpha   90.00
_cell.angle_beta   90.00
_cell.angle_gamma   90.00
#
_symmetry.space_group_name_H-M   'P 1'
#
loop_
_entity.id
_entity.type
_entity.pdbx_description
1 polymer ?
#
loop_
_entity_poly.entity_id
_entity_poly.type
_entity_poly.pdbx_seq_one_letter_code
_entity_poly.pdbx_strand_id
1 'polypeptide(L)'
;MTFEFSPPIGRTATAYPALLVNAARCWRGARDDRQPIQPLLVSLLSRQGCAILAPVLDSLMHCYETALGRPLAVGADGELTDDERLLVALVSGSARRAACLDCPKEAALTLDCALCSARIMLALEQMMAPPEAASLTLQ
;
A
#
# COMPACT_ATOMS: atom_id res chain seq x y z
N MET A 1 -18.79 7.94 -15.74
CA MET A 1 -18.03 6.82 -16.33
C MET A 1 -17.49 5.98 -15.18
N THR A 2 -18.13 4.85 -14.91
CA THR A 2 -17.75 3.90 -13.86
C THR A 2 -16.76 2.93 -14.48
N PHE A 3 -15.48 3.03 -14.13
CA PHE A 3 -14.51 1.99 -14.44
C PHE A 3 -14.69 0.87 -13.41
N GLU A 4 -15.44 -0.17 -13.77
CA GLU A 4 -15.41 -1.43 -13.03
C GLU A 4 -14.10 -2.15 -13.34
N PHE A 5 -13.12 -1.93 -12.48
CA PHE A 5 -11.89 -2.72 -12.50
C PHE A 5 -12.20 -4.08 -11.86
N SER A 6 -12.37 -5.10 -12.70
CA SER A 6 -12.44 -6.49 -12.25
C SER A 6 -11.01 -7.04 -12.16
N PRO A 7 -10.50 -7.37 -10.96
CA PRO A 7 -9.11 -7.80 -10.81
C PRO A 7 -8.93 -9.22 -11.39
N PRO A 8 -7.81 -9.50 -12.10
CA PRO A 8 -7.48 -10.86 -12.52
C PRO A 8 -7.17 -11.73 -11.29
N ILE A 9 -7.93 -12.80 -11.13
CA ILE A 9 -7.67 -13.85 -10.13
C ILE A 9 -6.46 -14.64 -10.64
N GLY A 10 -5.25 -14.31 -10.17
CA GLY A 10 -4.06 -14.96 -10.71
C GLY A 10 -2.71 -14.67 -10.04
N ARG A 11 -2.62 -14.62 -8.70
CA ARG A 11 -1.53 -15.17 -7.86
C ARG A 11 -1.76 -14.75 -6.40
N THR A 12 -1.49 -15.67 -5.47
CA THR A 12 -1.74 -15.63 -4.01
C THR A 12 -1.85 -14.23 -3.40
N ALA A 13 -3.10 -13.85 -3.07
CA ALA A 13 -3.55 -12.58 -2.50
C ALA A 13 -3.01 -12.24 -1.09
N THR A 14 -1.98 -12.95 -0.60
CA THR A 14 -1.45 -12.85 0.78
C THR A 14 -0.16 -12.04 0.91
N ALA A 15 0.56 -11.74 -0.18
CA ALA A 15 1.82 -10.95 -0.10
C ALA A 15 1.58 -9.43 0.00
N TYR A 16 0.41 -8.96 -0.43
CA TYR A 16 0.10 -7.55 -0.56
C TYR A 16 -0.11 -6.79 0.75
N PRO A 17 -0.90 -7.32 1.71
CA PRO A 17 -1.08 -6.66 3.00
C PRO A 17 0.24 -6.52 3.75
N ALA A 18 1.08 -7.57 3.72
CA ALA A 18 2.38 -7.55 4.38
C ALA A 18 3.32 -6.50 3.76
N LEU A 19 3.35 -6.36 2.44
CA LEU A 19 4.14 -5.32 1.77
C LEU A 19 3.69 -3.91 2.18
N LEU A 20 2.38 -3.65 2.15
CA LEU A 20 1.83 -2.35 2.54
C LEU A 20 2.12 -2.02 4.00
N VAL A 21 1.95 -2.99 4.91
CA VAL A 21 2.24 -2.82 6.34
C VAL A 21 3.73 -2.56 6.57
N ASN A 22 4.60 -3.32 5.91
CA ASN A 22 6.05 -3.12 6.01
C ASN A 22 6.48 -1.75 5.47
N ALA A 23 5.90 -1.31 4.35
CA ALA A 23 6.15 0.01 3.80
C ALA A 23 5.63 1.12 4.73
N ALA A 24 4.43 0.97 5.30
CA ALA A 24 3.87 1.91 6.28
C ALA A 24 4.76 2.06 7.52
N ARG A 25 5.22 0.94 8.09
CA ARG A 25 6.15 0.92 9.23
C ARG A 25 7.48 1.57 8.89
N CYS A 26 8.08 1.20 7.75
CA CYS A 26 9.32 1.79 7.27
C CYS A 26 9.19 3.30 7.07
N TRP A 27 8.08 3.74 6.46
CA TRP A 27 7.79 5.15 6.21
C TRP A 27 7.61 5.93 7.53
N ARG A 28 6.84 5.37 8.47
CA ARG A 28 6.58 6.00 9.77
C ARG A 28 7.86 6.11 10.60
N GLY A 29 8.62 5.02 10.72
CA GLY A 29 9.91 5.02 11.41
C GLY A 29 10.90 6.01 10.78
N ALA A 30 11.03 6.02 9.45
CA ALA A 30 11.88 6.98 8.76
C ALA A 30 11.46 8.43 9.01
N ARG A 31 10.16 8.71 9.05
CA ARG A 31 9.62 10.05 9.33
C ARG A 31 9.87 10.48 10.77
N ASP A 32 9.67 9.57 11.73
CA ASP A 32 9.92 9.81 13.16
C ASP A 32 11.41 10.09 13.41
N ASP A 33 12.30 9.30 12.81
CA ASP A 33 13.75 9.42 12.95
C ASP A 33 14.37 10.49 12.04
N ARG A 34 13.55 11.22 11.27
CA ARG A 34 13.95 12.22 10.26
C ARG A 34 14.98 11.69 9.25
N GLN A 35 14.85 10.42 8.89
CA GLN A 35 15.65 9.75 7.88
C GLN A 35 15.10 10.01 6.47
N PRO A 36 15.92 9.83 5.42
CA PRO A 36 15.44 9.96 4.05
C PRO A 36 14.51 8.77 3.71
N ILE A 37 13.20 9.05 3.66
CA ILE A 37 12.12 8.07 3.44
C ILE A 37 12.31 7.30 2.12
N GLN A 38 12.57 8.00 1.02
CA GLN A 38 12.65 7.41 -0.31
C GLN A 38 13.73 6.31 -0.44
N PRO A 39 15.00 6.54 -0.08
CA PRO A 39 16.01 5.49 -0.06
C PRO A 39 15.64 4.27 0.78
N LEU A 40 15.00 4.46 1.93
CA LEU A 40 14.57 3.37 2.81
C LEU A 40 13.43 2.56 2.18
N LEU A 41 12.43 3.22 1.59
CA LEU A 41 11.36 2.55 0.86
C LEU A 41 11.88 1.81 -0.37
N VAL A 42 12.77 2.43 -1.16
CA VAL A 42 13.40 1.77 -2.31
C VAL A 42 14.16 0.53 -1.85
N SER A 43 14.99 0.63 -0.82
CA SER A 43 15.73 -0.52 -0.27
C SER A 43 14.80 -1.65 0.18
N LEU A 44 13.72 -1.32 0.91
CA LEU A 44 12.74 -2.29 1.37
C LEU A 44 12.08 -3.00 0.19
N LEU A 45 11.54 -2.24 -0.77
CA LEU A 45 10.76 -2.75 -1.90
C LEU A 45 11.59 -3.45 -2.97
N SER A 46 12.88 -3.11 -3.07
CA SER A 46 13.81 -3.76 -4.01
C SER A 46 13.98 -5.24 -3.68
N ARG A 47 13.84 -5.63 -2.40
CA ARG A 47 13.89 -7.03 -1.96
C ARG A 47 12.75 -7.88 -2.53
N GLN A 48 11.64 -7.26 -2.91
CA GLN A 48 10.50 -7.91 -3.56
C GLN A 48 10.39 -7.56 -5.06
N GLY A 49 11.39 -6.89 -5.64
CA GLY A 49 11.37 -6.48 -7.05
C GLY A 49 10.45 -5.29 -7.37
N CYS A 50 9.94 -4.60 -6.35
CA CYS A 50 8.87 -3.60 -6.46
C CYS A 50 9.34 -2.17 -6.19
N ALA A 51 10.62 -1.87 -6.43
CA ALA A 51 11.23 -0.57 -6.09
C ALA A 51 10.49 0.64 -6.71
N ILE A 52 9.86 0.45 -7.87
CA ILE A 52 9.08 1.48 -8.57
C ILE A 52 7.87 1.98 -7.76
N LEU A 53 7.41 1.20 -6.78
CA LEU A 53 6.29 1.56 -5.91
C LEU A 53 6.70 2.53 -4.78
N ALA A 54 7.99 2.76 -4.54
CA ALA A 54 8.46 3.65 -3.47
C ALA A 54 7.82 5.06 -3.51
N PRO A 55 7.85 5.82 -4.63
CA PRO A 55 7.17 7.12 -4.71
C PRO A 55 5.65 7.04 -4.57
N VAL A 56 5.05 5.94 -5.01
CA VAL A 56 3.60 5.74 -4.92
C VAL A 56 3.18 5.55 -3.47
N LEU A 57 3.92 4.73 -2.73
CA LEU A 57 3.66 4.48 -1.32
C LEU A 57 3.99 5.71 -0.45
N ASP A 58 5.07 6.43 -0.73
CA ASP A 58 5.38 7.68 -0.01
C ASP A 58 4.25 8.73 -0.13
N SER A 59 3.76 8.94 -1.35
CA SER A 59 2.62 9.82 -1.61
C SER A 59 1.35 9.33 -0.91
N LEU A 60 1.06 8.03 -0.99
CA LEU A 60 -0.10 7.42 -0.32
C LEU A 60 -0.07 7.64 1.19
N MET A 61 1.07 7.42 1.86
CA MET A 61 1.16 7.61 3.32
C MET A 61 0.96 9.08 3.71
N HIS A 62 1.50 10.03 2.94
CA HIS A 62 1.25 11.46 3.16
C HIS A 62 -0.23 11.83 3.02
N CYS A 63 -0.88 11.35 1.96
CA CYS A 63 -2.30 11.60 1.73
C CYS A 63 -3.16 10.94 2.81
N TYR A 64 -2.76 9.76 3.29
CA TYR A 64 -3.44 9.03 4.34
C TYR A 64 -3.36 9.74 5.70
N GLU A 65 -2.18 10.19 6.13
CA GLU A 65 -2.06 11.02 7.35
C GLU A 65 -2.86 12.31 7.26
N THR A 66 -2.85 12.95 6.08
CA THR A 66 -3.62 14.18 5.84
C THR A 66 -5.13 13.92 6.00
N ALA A 67 -5.62 12.79 5.49
CA ALA A 67 -7.03 12.39 5.64
C ALA A 67 -7.37 11.94 7.07
N LEU A 68 -6.44 11.34 7.80
CA LEU A 68 -6.61 11.00 9.21
C LEU A 68 -6.62 12.24 10.11
N GLY A 69 -5.96 13.33 9.69
CA GLY A 69 -5.77 14.52 10.51
C GLY A 69 -4.78 14.31 11.67
N ARG A 70 -4.09 13.18 11.70
CA ARG A 70 -3.11 12.79 12.71
C ARG A 70 -2.04 11.88 12.11
N PRO A 71 -0.89 11.72 12.78
CA PRO A 71 0.10 10.71 12.40
C PRO A 71 -0.52 9.31 12.33
N LEU A 72 -0.07 8.54 11.34
CA LEU A 72 -0.37 7.13 11.16
C LEU A 72 0.15 6.34 12.36
N ALA A 73 -0.72 5.61 13.05
CA ALA A 73 -0.30 4.64 14.03
C ALA A 73 0.21 3.38 13.33
N VAL A 74 1.35 2.86 13.78
CA VAL A 74 1.91 1.59 13.28
C VAL A 74 2.20 0.67 14.47
N GLY A 75 1.95 -0.62 14.30
CA GLY A 75 2.13 -1.61 15.35
C GLY A 75 3.59 -2.08 15.47
N ALA A 76 3.89 -2.72 16.60
CA ALA A 76 5.13 -3.46 16.84
C ALA A 76 4.88 -4.98 16.84
N ASP A 77 5.94 -5.77 16.72
CA ASP A 77 5.95 -7.22 17.04
C ASP A 77 4.89 -8.09 16.33
N GLY A 78 4.50 -7.68 15.12
CA GLY A 78 3.58 -8.44 14.26
C GLY A 78 2.09 -8.17 14.51
N GLU A 79 1.74 -7.34 15.49
CA GLU A 79 0.36 -6.90 15.68
C GLU A 79 0.01 -5.75 14.73
N LEU A 80 -1.17 -5.81 14.12
CA LEU A 80 -1.70 -4.74 13.28
C LEU A 80 -2.52 -3.76 14.12
N THR A 81 -2.28 -2.48 13.90
CA THR A 81 -3.13 -1.37 14.35
C THR A 81 -4.37 -1.24 13.48
N ASP A 82 -5.35 -0.48 13.97
CA ASP A 82 -6.55 -0.17 13.19
C ASP A 82 -6.25 0.66 11.94
N ASP A 83 -5.24 1.54 12.00
CA ASP A 83 -4.82 2.30 10.83
C ASP A 83 -4.18 1.40 9.78
N GLU A 84 -3.32 0.45 10.17
CA GLU A 84 -2.74 -0.53 9.25
C GLU A 84 -3.82 -1.42 8.61
N ARG A 85 -4.78 -1.88 9.41
CA ARG A 85 -5.94 -2.65 8.90
C ARG A 85 -6.77 -1.82 7.93
N LEU A 86 -7.06 -0.57 8.26
CA LEU A 86 -7.84 0.33 7.42
C LEU A 86 -7.09 0.66 6.13
N LEU A 87 -5.78 0.94 6.19
CA LEU A 87 -4.96 1.17 5.01
C LEU A 87 -5.02 -0.03 4.05
N VAL A 88 -4.83 -1.25 4.55
CA VAL A 88 -4.96 -2.47 3.74
C VAL A 88 -6.37 -2.60 3.16
N ALA A 89 -7.41 -2.34 3.96
CA ALA A 89 -8.80 -2.44 3.51
C ALA A 89 -9.14 -1.41 2.42
N LEU A 90 -8.64 -0.17 2.57
CA LEU A 90 -8.76 0.87 1.57
C LEU A 90 -8.02 0.47 0.31
N VAL A 91 -6.75 0.11 0.38
CA VAL A 91 -6.00 -0.20 -0.84
C VAL A 91 -6.57 -1.43 -1.55
N SER A 92 -6.98 -2.48 -0.83
CA SER A 92 -7.64 -3.66 -1.42
C SER A 92 -9.03 -3.38 -2.00
N GLY A 93 -9.65 -2.24 -1.69
CA GLY A 93 -11.00 -1.89 -2.12
C GLY A 93 -12.11 -2.55 -1.32
N SER A 94 -11.78 -3.28 -0.26
CA SER A 94 -12.75 -3.89 0.66
C SER A 94 -13.43 -2.86 1.57
N ALA A 95 -12.81 -1.71 1.77
CA ALA A 95 -13.40 -0.56 2.45
C ALA A 95 -13.51 0.65 1.52
N ARG A 96 -14.57 1.44 1.71
CA ARG A 96 -14.72 2.75 1.06
C ARG A 96 -14.30 3.84 2.04
N ARG A 97 -13.39 4.72 1.62
CA ARG A 97 -12.92 5.87 2.41
C ARG A 97 -14.08 6.64 3.06
N ALA A 98 -15.12 6.96 2.30
CA ALA A 98 -16.28 7.72 2.79
C ALA A 98 -17.08 7.04 3.91
N ALA A 99 -16.92 5.73 4.10
CA ALA A 99 -17.56 4.99 5.20
C ALA A 99 -16.66 4.86 6.44
N CYS A 100 -15.36 5.18 6.31
CA CYS A 100 -14.35 4.90 7.35
C CYS A 100 -13.62 6.15 7.84
N LEU A 101 -13.61 7.24 7.07
CA LEU A 101 -12.91 8.47 7.38
C LEU A 101 -13.85 9.66 7.15
N ASP A 102 -14.01 10.47 8.20
CA ASP A 102 -14.60 11.80 8.12
C ASP A 102 -13.46 12.83 8.00
N CYS A 103 -13.29 13.38 6.81
CA CYS A 103 -12.18 14.30 6.52
C CYS A 103 -12.60 15.41 5.55
N PRO A 104 -11.87 16.54 5.51
CA PRO A 104 -12.17 17.63 4.59
C PRO A 104 -12.20 17.15 3.13
N LYS A 105 -13.10 17.74 2.33
CA LYS A 105 -13.31 17.34 0.92
C LYS A 105 -12.01 17.31 0.09
N GLU A 106 -11.10 18.25 0.33
CA GLU A 106 -9.81 18.31 -0.38
C GLU A 106 -8.91 17.13 -0.01
N ALA A 107 -8.77 16.82 1.28
CA ALA A 107 -8.01 15.66 1.76
C ALA A 107 -8.62 14.34 1.26
N ALA A 108 -9.95 14.26 1.22
CA ALA A 108 -10.68 13.13 0.66
C ALA A 108 -10.35 12.89 -0.82
N LEU A 109 -10.39 13.93 -1.65
CA LEU A 109 -10.09 13.84 -3.09
C LEU A 109 -8.64 13.44 -3.34
N THR A 110 -7.71 14.03 -2.59
CA THR A 110 -6.28 13.73 -2.68
C THR A 110 -6.01 12.28 -2.30
N LEU A 111 -6.60 11.78 -1.21
CA LEU A 111 -6.49 10.38 -0.82
C LEU A 111 -7.14 9.44 -1.83
N ASP A 112 -8.31 9.78 -2.38
CA ASP A 112 -8.97 8.96 -3.41
C ASP A 112 -8.09 8.84 -4.68
N CYS A 113 -7.40 9.93 -5.07
CA CYS A 113 -6.43 9.93 -6.17
C CYS A 113 -5.19 9.06 -5.87
N ALA A 114 -4.62 9.20 -4.67
CA ALA A 114 -3.48 8.40 -4.23
C ALA A 114 -3.84 6.89 -4.15
N LEU A 115 -5.02 6.55 -3.63
CA LEU A 115 -5.52 5.18 -3.61
C LEU A 115 -5.74 4.62 -5.02
N CYS A 116 -6.29 5.42 -5.94
CA CYS A 116 -6.51 5.02 -7.33
C CYS A 116 -5.18 4.69 -8.02
N SER A 117 -4.24 5.63 -8.00
CA SER A 117 -2.92 5.43 -8.60
C SER A 117 -2.13 4.29 -7.95
N ALA A 118 -2.17 4.17 -6.62
CA ALA A 118 -1.56 3.07 -5.90
C ALA A 118 -2.10 1.72 -6.37
N ARG A 119 -3.43 1.54 -6.39
CA ARG A 119 -4.06 0.30 -6.85
C ARG A 119 -3.66 -0.07 -8.28
N ILE A 120 -3.60 0.92 -9.18
CA ILE A 120 -3.20 0.69 -10.57
C ILE A 120 -1.74 0.21 -10.64
N MET A 121 -0.82 0.93 -10.01
CA MET A 121 0.60 0.58 -10.00
C MET A 121 0.84 -0.80 -9.38
N LEU A 122 0.15 -1.08 -8.29
CA LEU A 122 0.22 -2.36 -7.58
C LEU A 122 -0.38 -3.51 -8.42
N ALA A 123 -1.41 -3.26 -9.22
CA ALA A 123 -1.94 -4.25 -10.16
C ALA A 123 -0.99 -4.49 -11.34
N LEU A 124 -0.33 -3.46 -11.86
CA LEU A 124 0.66 -3.58 -12.94
C LEU A 124 1.87 -4.42 -12.51
N GLU A 125 2.40 -4.18 -11.31
CA GLU A 125 3.49 -4.97 -10.75
C GLU A 125 3.12 -6.45 -10.60
N GLN A 126 1.86 -6.74 -10.26
CA GLN A 126 1.36 -8.13 -10.20
C GLN A 126 1.24 -8.77 -11.58
N MET A 127 0.85 -8.01 -12.61
CA MET A 127 0.72 -8.49 -13.98
C MET A 127 2.08 -8.74 -14.65
N MET A 128 3.11 -7.97 -14.27
CA MET A 128 4.46 -8.04 -14.84
C MET A 128 5.37 -9.06 -14.13
N ALA A 129 4.95 -9.61 -12.98
CA ALA A 129 5.71 -10.65 -12.28
C ALA A 129 5.71 -11.97 -13.09
N PRO A 130 6.88 -12.50 -13.49
CA PRO A 130 6.95 -13.69 -14.33
C PRO A 130 6.37 -14.93 -13.62
N PRO A 131 5.66 -15.83 -14.33
CA PRO A 131 5.14 -17.08 -13.79
C PRO A 131 6.26 -18.13 -13.61
N GLU A 132 7.24 -17.89 -12.74
CA GLU A 132 8.24 -18.91 -12.40
C GLU A 132 7.89 -19.64 -11.09
N ALA A 133 8.12 -20.96 -11.06
CA ALA A 133 7.81 -21.96 -10.02
C ALA A 133 6.43 -22.67 -10.07
N ALA A 134 5.87 -22.95 -11.25
CA ALA A 134 4.92 -24.07 -11.43
C ALA A 134 5.56 -25.36 -11.97
N SER A 135 6.88 -25.35 -12.20
CA SER A 135 7.62 -26.52 -12.70
C SER A 135 8.78 -26.79 -11.75
N LEU A 136 8.61 -27.75 -10.83
CA LEU A 136 9.63 -28.70 -10.33
C LEU A 136 9.08 -29.44 -9.10
N THR A 137 8.15 -30.36 -9.32
CA THR A 137 8.02 -31.57 -8.49
C THR A 137 7.54 -32.72 -9.35
N LEU A 138 8.41 -33.15 -10.26
CA LEU A 138 8.47 -34.55 -10.70
C LEU A 138 9.90 -35.02 -10.41
N GLN A 139 10.07 -35.64 -9.24
CA GLN A 139 10.96 -36.76 -9.02
C GLN A 139 10.56 -37.47 -7.73
#